data_AF-A0A0C2F7T3-F1
#
_entry.id   AF-A0A0C2F7T3-F1
#
_cell.length_a   1.000
_cell.length_b   1.000
_cell.length_c   1.000
_cell.angle_alpha   90.00
_cell.angle_beta   90.00
_cell.angle_gamma   90.00
#
_symmetry.space_group_name_H-M   'P 1'
#
loop_
_entity.id
_entity.type
_entity.pdbx_description
1 polymer ?
#
loop_
_entity_poly.entity_id
_entity_poly.type
_entity_poly.pdbx_seq_one_letter_code
_entity_poly.pdbx_strand_id
1 'polypeptide(L)' 'MSNYYYSSSQSSMFLQAETDFGMKMLRQTSINETCVVSPVSVILALATIQIGAKGQTKSQISRAISNGEKFEDSSQKL' A
#
# COMPACT_ATOMS: atom_id res chain seq x y z
N MET A 1 1.58 1.62 29.26
CA MET A 1 2.73 1.04 28.51
C MET A 1 2.33 0.33 27.21
N SER A 2 1.21 -0.40 27.12
CA SER A 2 0.86 -1.21 25.92
C SER A 2 0.63 -0.41 24.63
N ASN A 3 0.03 0.79 24.70
CA ASN A 3 -0.32 1.57 23.51
C ASN A 3 0.90 2.11 22.73
N TYR A 4 2.02 2.35 23.41
CA TYR A 4 3.24 2.84 22.77
C TYR A 4 3.90 1.76 21.91
N TYR A 5 3.95 0.51 22.39
CA TYR A 5 4.46 -0.63 21.62
C TYR A 5 3.58 -0.98 20.43
N TYR A 6 2.25 -0.84 20.56
CA TYR A 6 1.33 -1.05 19.45
C TYR A 6 1.48 0.04 18.37
N SER A 7 1.62 1.31 18.78
CA SER A 7 1.84 2.44 17.87
C SER A 7 3.19 2.37 17.14
N SER A 8 4.27 1.99 17.85
CA SER A 8 5.59 1.81 17.22
C SER A 8 5.62 0.62 16.27
N SER A 9 4.95 -0.48 16.61
CA SER A 9 4.79 -1.65 15.74
C SER A 9 4.05 -1.29 14.46
N GLN A 10 2.90 -0.60 14.57
CA GLN A 10 2.11 -0.18 13.41
C GLN A 10 2.88 0.79 12.50
N SER A 11 3.61 1.74 13.11
CA SER A 11 4.48 2.67 12.37
C SER A 11 5.59 1.91 11.62
N SER A 12 6.19 0.89 12.25
CA SER A 12 7.24 0.07 11.63
C SER A 12 6.71 -0.77 10.45
N MET A 13 5.52 -1.35 10.57
CA MET A 13 4.87 -2.10 9.50
C MET A 13 4.53 -1.19 8.30
N PHE A 14 4.04 0.03 8.56
CA PHE A 14 3.76 1.01 7.52
C PHE A 14 5.03 1.45 6.79
N LEU A 15 6.09 1.82 7.51
CA LEU A 15 7.37 2.24 6.91
C LEU A 15 8.00 1.13 6.05
N GLN A 16 7.89 -0.14 6.49
CA GLN A 16 8.34 -1.28 5.71
C GLN A 16 7.51 -1.44 4.42
N ALA A 17 6.19 -1.37 4.51
CA ALA A 17 5.31 -1.46 3.33
C ALA A 17 5.54 -0.30 2.34
N GLU A 18 5.73 0.92 2.83
CA GLU A 18 6.04 2.10 2.04
C GLU A 18 7.38 1.95 1.29
N THR A 19 8.42 1.49 2.01
CA THR A 19 9.75 1.25 1.44
C THR A 19 9.69 0.16 0.36
N ASP A 20 9.02 -0.96 0.64
CA ASP A 20 8.84 -2.04 -0.33
C ASP A 20 8.09 -1.57 -1.58
N PHE A 21 7.04 -0.77 -1.41
CA PHE A 21 6.28 -0.18 -2.51
C PHE A 21 7.14 0.75 -3.35
N GLY A 22 7.88 1.68 -2.72
CA GLY A 22 8.79 2.58 -3.41
C GLY A 22 9.89 1.86 -4.18
N MET A 23 10.48 0.81 -3.60
CA MET A 23 11.47 -0.03 -4.26
C MET A 23 10.89 -0.78 -5.47
N LYS A 24 9.64 -1.27 -5.37
CA LYS A 24 8.94 -1.87 -6.52
C LYS A 24 8.71 -0.86 -7.63
N MET A 25 8.36 0.40 -7.31
CA MET A 25 8.23 1.46 -8.31
C MET A 25 9.56 1.72 -9.02
N LEU A 26 10.66 1.90 -8.27
CA LEU A 26 11.98 2.15 -8.87
C LEU A 26 12.45 0.98 -9.76
N ARG A 27 12.15 -0.27 -9.39
CA ARG A 27 12.46 -1.44 -10.24
C ARG A 27 11.68 -1.47 -11.56
N GLN A 28 10.56 -0.76 -11.64
CA GLN A 28 9.77 -0.65 -12.87
C GLN A 28 10.24 0.52 -13.76
N THR A 29 11.07 1.43 -13.23
CA THR A 29 11.58 2.59 -13.97
C THR A 29 12.79 2.20 -14.83
N SER A 30 13.01 2.92 -15.94
CA SER A 30 14.15 2.64 -16.80
C SER A 30 15.46 3.01 -16.12
N ILE A 31 16.51 2.21 -16.34
CA ILE A 31 17.85 2.45 -15.77
C ILE A 31 18.51 3.68 -16.42
N ASN A 32 18.04 4.12 -17.58
CA ASN A 32 18.65 5.18 -18.38
C ASN A 32 18.10 6.58 -18.10
N GLU A 33 17.16 6.73 -17.16
CA GLU A 33 16.53 8.00 -16.84
C GLU A 33 16.61 8.30 -15.34
N THR A 34 16.75 9.58 -14.99
CA THR A 34 16.64 10.00 -13.59
C THR A 34 15.18 9.96 -13.17
N CYS A 35 14.84 9.06 -12.25
CA CYS A 35 13.49 8.93 -11.72
C CYS A 35 13.43 9.41 -10.26
N VAL A 36 12.52 10.35 -9.98
CA VAL A 36 12.18 10.78 -8.62
C VAL A 36 10.72 10.45 -8.38
N VAL A 37 10.45 9.68 -7.33
CA VAL A 37 9.09 9.24 -6.97
C VAL A 37 8.80 9.58 -5.52
N SER A 38 7.52 9.79 -5.21
CA SER A 38 7.01 9.91 -3.84
C SER A 38 6.09 8.72 -3.54
N PRO A 39 6.59 7.65 -2.89
CA PRO A 39 5.79 6.48 -2.56
C PRO A 39 4.53 6.81 -1.75
N VAL A 40 4.64 7.69 -0.74
CA VAL A 40 3.50 8.16 0.07
C VAL A 40 2.40 8.78 -0.78
N SER A 41 2.76 9.69 -1.69
CA SER A 41 1.79 10.39 -2.52
C SER A 41 1.00 9.43 -3.41
N VAL A 42 1.69 8.43 -3.98
CA VAL A 42 1.07 7.41 -4.83
C VAL A 42 0.16 6.49 -4.01
N ILE A 43 0.60 6.04 -2.82
CA ILE A 43 -0.22 5.23 -1.92
C ILE A 43 -1.50 5.97 -1.53
N LEU A 44 -1.39 7.27 -1.21
CA LEU A 44 -2.55 8.09 -0.87
C LEU A 44 -3.53 8.21 -2.05
N ALA A 45 -3.03 8.49 -3.25
CA ALA A 45 -3.86 8.54 -4.45
C ALA A 45 -4.53 7.19 -4.75
N LEU A 46 -3.81 6.08 -4.55
CA LEU A 46 -4.36 4.74 -4.72
C LEU A 46 -5.44 4.42 -3.66
N ALA A 47 -5.23 4.83 -2.40
CA ALA A 47 -6.21 4.66 -1.34
C ALA A 47 -7.52 5.41 -1.65
N THR A 48 -7.44 6.63 -2.19
CA THR A 48 -8.64 7.39 -2.58
C THR A 48 -9.34 6.76 -3.79
N ILE A 49 -8.58 6.24 -4.77
CA ILE A 49 -9.14 5.47 -5.89
C ILE A 49 -9.79 4.17 -5.39
N GLN A 50 -9.20 3.50 -4.41
CA GLN A 50 -9.72 2.27 -3.82
C GLN A 50 -11.12 2.47 -3.21
N ILE A 51 -11.38 3.64 -2.60
CA ILE A 51 -12.70 3.99 -2.04
C ILE A 51 -13.79 4.01 -3.12
N GLY A 52 -13.45 4.45 -4.34
CA GLY A 52 -14.36 4.45 -5.49
C GLY A 52 -14.39 3.14 -6.28
N ALA A 53 -13.41 2.26 -6.10
CA ALA A 53 -13.28 1.02 -6.85
C ALA A 53 -14.16 -0.11 -6.28
N LYS A 54 -14.60 -1.03 -7.14
CA LYS A 54 -15.38 -2.22 -6.78
C LYS A 54 -14.74 -3.50 -7.30
N GLY A 55 -15.12 -4.64 -6.72
CA GLY A 55 -14.71 -5.97 -7.17
C GLY A 55 -13.19 -6.14 -7.27
N GLN A 56 -12.74 -6.64 -8.41
CA GLN A 56 -11.32 -6.98 -8.66
C GLN A 56 -10.40 -5.77 -8.57
N THR A 57 -10.81 -4.60 -9.05
CA THR A 57 -10.00 -3.38 -9.02
C THR A 57 -9.69 -2.94 -7.59
N LYS A 58 -10.69 -3.01 -6.69
CA LYS A 58 -10.50 -2.70 -5.26
C LYS A 58 -9.46 -3.63 -4.62
N SER A 59 -9.55 -4.93 -4.91
CA SER A 59 -8.64 -5.95 -4.38
C SER A 59 -7.20 -5.76 -4.89
N GLN A 60 -7.05 -5.47 -6.18
CA GLN A 60 -5.73 -5.23 -6.78
C GLN A 60 -5.05 -3.99 -6.18
N ILE A 61 -5.78 -2.88 -6.01
CA ILE A 61 -5.23 -1.67 -5.39
C ILE A 61 -4.82 -1.95 -3.95
N SER A 62 -5.70 -2.60 -3.18
CA SER A 62 -5.41 -2.98 -1.80
C SER A 62 -4.12 -3.80 -1.69
N ARG A 63 -4.00 -4.82 -2.54
CA ARG A 63 -2.83 -5.71 -2.56
C ARG A 63 -1.54 -4.98 -2.96
N ALA A 64 -1.64 -3.97 -3.81
CA ALA A 64 -0.51 -3.16 -4.23
C ALA A 64 0.06 -2.31 -3.08
N ILE A 65 -0.80 -1.74 -2.22
CA ILE A 65 -0.38 -0.81 -1.16
C ILE A 65 -0.21 -1.45 0.24
N SER A 66 -0.82 -2.61 0.52
CA SER A 66 -0.76 -3.28 1.84
C SER A 66 0.21 -4.48 1.91
N ASN A 67 1.15 -4.58 0.98
CA ASN A 67 2.11 -5.69 0.86
C ASN A 67 1.48 -7.10 0.87
N GLY A 68 0.23 -7.23 0.44
CA GLY A 68 -0.48 -8.50 0.39
C GLY A 68 -1.21 -8.91 1.67
N GLU A 69 -1.33 -8.02 2.66
CA GLU A 69 -2.30 -8.25 3.75
C GLU A 69 -3.71 -8.29 3.15
N LYS A 70 -4.32 -9.47 3.23
CA LYS A 70 -5.68 -9.73 2.75
C LYS A 70 -6.61 -8.85 3.58
N PHE A 71 -7.18 -7.82 2.98
CA PHE A 71 -8.45 -7.31 3.47
C PHE A 71 -9.46 -8.43 3.24
N GLU A 72 -9.84 -9.12 4.31
CA GLU A 72 -10.96 -10.05 4.30
C GLU A 72 -12.21 -9.24 3.95
N ASP A 73 -12.63 -9.34 2.70
CA ASP A 73 -13.91 -8.82 2.25
C ASP A 73 -15.00 -9.71 2.84
N SER A 74 -15.53 -9.32 3.99
CA SER A 74 -16.64 -9.96 4.69
C SER A 74 -17.98 -9.76 3.97
N SER A 75 -18.00 -9.27 2.72
CA SER A 75 -19.19 -9.11 1.88
C SER A 75 -19.28 -10.19 0.79
N GLN A 76 -19.10 -11.46 1.15
CA GLN A 76 -19.65 -12.59 0.39
C GLN A 76 -20.34 -13.56 1.35
N LYS A 77 -21.41 -13.09 2.00
CA LYS A 77 -22.42 -13.99 2.53
C LYS A 77 -23.80 -13.33 2.54
N LEU A 78 -24.44 -13.33 1.37
CA LEU A 78 -25.88 -13.40 1.21
C LEU A 78 -26.17 -14.43 0.13
#